data_AF-A0A941DN72-F1
#
_entry.id   AF-A0A941DN72-F1
#
_cell.length_a   1.000
_cell.length_b   1.000
_cell.length_c   1.000
_cell.angle_alpha   90.00
_cell.angle_beta   90.00
_cell.angle_gamma   90.00
#
_symmetry.space_group_name_H-M   'P 1'
#
loop_
_entity.id
_entity.type
_entity.pdbx_description
1 polymer ?
#
loop_
_entity_poly.entity_id
_entity_poly.type
_entity_poly.pdbx_seq_one_letter_code
_entity_poly.pdbx_strand_id
1 'polypeptide(L)' 'MKVAAIQMISSADLNDNLATAERLIRQAAAEGAQLLLLPEYWPLMG' A
#
# COMPACT_ATOMS: atom_id res chain seq x y z
N MET A 1 -10.09 16.41 5.39
CA MET A 1 -9.02 15.64 4.73
C MET A 1 -9.21 14.17 5.07
N LYS A 2 -9.39 13.28 4.08
CA LYS A 2 -9.52 11.83 4.32
C LYS A 2 -8.14 11.17 4.21
N VAL A 3 -7.83 10.26 5.13
CA VAL A 3 -6.55 9.56 5.20
C VAL A 3 -6.80 8.06 5.14
N ALA A 4 -5.90 7.28 4.53
CA ALA A 4 -5.95 5.83 4.50
C ALA A 4 -4.66 5.22 5.06
N ALA A 5 -4.80 4.33 6.04
CA ALA A 5 -3.73 3.43 6.46
C ALA A 5 -3.85 2.13 5.65
N ILE A 6 -2.88 1.86 4.79
CA ILE A 6 -2.85 0.65 3.98
C ILE A 6 -2.29 -0.50 4.80
N GLN A 7 -2.99 -1.63 4.80
CA GLN A 7 -2.52 -2.88 5.37
C GLN A 7 -2.29 -3.90 4.25
N MET A 8 -1.10 -4.51 4.25
CA MET A 8 -0.71 -5.57 3.32
C MET A 8 0.31 -6.50 3.98
N ILE A 9 0.47 -7.69 3.42
CA ILE A 9 1.55 -8.62 3.77
C ILE A 9 2.65 -8.43 2.73
N SER A 10 3.85 -8.06 3.19
CA SER A 10 5.03 -7.94 2.35
C SER A 10 5.70 -9.29 2.15
N SER A 11 6.31 -9.46 0.98
CA SER A 11 7.11 -10.62 0.61
C SER A 11 8.57 -10.23 0.32
N ALA A 12 9.39 -11.24 0.02
CA ALA A 12 10.76 -11.03 -0.45
C ALA A 12 10.83 -10.61 -1.94
N ASP A 13 9.72 -10.67 -2.68
CA ASP A 13 9.64 -10.23 -4.08
C ASP A 13 9.10 -8.79 -4.17
N LEU A 14 9.93 -7.89 -4.69
CA LEU A 14 9.59 -6.48 -4.84
C LEU A 14 8.41 -6.26 -5.79
N ASN A 15 8.28 -7.05 -6.87
CA ASN A 15 7.23 -6.86 -7.86
C ASN A 15 5.86 -7.25 -7.28
N ASP A 16 5.79 -8.31 -6.49
CA ASP A 16 4.56 -8.72 -5.79
C ASP A 16 4.11 -7.64 -4.80
N ASN A 17 5.06 -7.05 -4.09
CA ASN A 17 4.80 -5.96 -3.15
C ASN A 17 4.31 -4.70 -3.87
N LEU A 18 4.95 -4.31 -4.98
CA LEU A 18 4.54 -3.16 -5.79
C LEU A 18 3.12 -3.35 -6.35
N ALA A 19 2.82 -4.53 -6.90
CA ALA A 19 1.49 -4.82 -7.44
C ALA A 19 0.40 -4.75 -6.36
N THR A 20 0.69 -5.26 -5.16
CA THR A 20 -0.23 -5.21 -4.02
C THR A 20 -0.43 -3.78 -3.52
N ALA A 21 0.66 -3.03 -3.34
CA ALA A 21 0.61 -1.64 -2.90
C ALA A 21 -0.15 -0.77 -3.90
N GLU A 22 0.11 -0.92 -5.20
CA GLU A 22 -0.57 -0.16 -6.26
C GLU A 22 -2.09 -0.37 -6.21
N ARG A 23 -2.54 -1.63 -6.14
CA ARG A 23 -3.97 -1.95 -6.08
C ARG A 23 -4.65 -1.30 -4.88
N LEU A 24 -4.03 -1.37 -3.70
CA LEU A 24 -4.58 -0.82 -2.46
C LEU A 24 -4.57 0.72 -2.45
N ILE A 25 -3.51 1.34 -2.98
CA ILE A 25 -3.41 2.79 -3.14
C ILE A 25 -4.50 3.30 -4.08
N ARG A 26 -4.70 2.64 -5.23
CA ARG A 26 -5.74 3.02 -6.20
C ARG A 26 -7.13 2.92 -5.60
N GLN A 27 -7.41 1.86 -4.83
CA GLN A 27 -8.68 1.72 -4.13
C GLN A 27 -8.90 2.88 -3.13
N ALA A 28 -7.93 3.15 -2.25
CA ALA A 28 -8.07 4.21 -1.26
C ALA A 28 -8.18 5.61 -1.90
N ALA A 29 -7.47 5.85 -3.01
CA ALA A 29 -7.59 7.08 -3.79
C ALA A 29 -8.99 7.22 -4.41
N ALA A 30 -9.55 6.15 -4.97
CA ALA A 30 -10.91 6.15 -5.50
C ALA A 30 -11.97 6.41 -4.42
N GLU A 31 -11.68 6.02 -3.17
CA GLU A 31 -12.51 6.34 -2.00
C GLU A 31 -12.29 7.76 -1.46
N GLY A 32 -11.44 8.56 -2.10
CA GLY A 32 -11.21 9.97 -1.76
C GLY A 32 -10.12 10.22 -0.71
N ALA A 33 -9.26 9.24 -0.40
CA ALA A 33 -8.11 9.48 0.47
C ALA A 33 -7.10 10.45 -0.19
N GLN A 34 -6.65 11.43 0.58
CA GLN A 34 -5.70 12.48 0.16
C GLN A 34 -4.31 12.29 0.76
N LEU A 35 -4.19 11.43 1.78
CA LEU A 35 -2.94 10.99 2.38
C LEU A 35 -3.03 9.47 2.57
N LEU A 36 -2.01 8.74 2.12
CA LEU A 36 -1.91 7.29 2.24
C LEU A 36 -0.63 6.93 2.98
N LEU A 37 -0.74 5.99 3.91
CA LEU A 37 0.38 5.46 4.69
C LEU A 37 0.54 3.99 4.34
N LEU A 38 1.78 3.57 4.08
CA LEU A 38 2.15 2.18 3.85
C LEU A 38 2.86 1.62 5.09
N PRO A 39 2.83 0.29 5.33
CA PRO A 39 3.63 -0.34 6.38
C PRO A 39 5.14 -0.08 6.20
N GLU A 40 5.91 -0.07 7.28
CA GLU A 40 7.37 0.21 7.24
C GLU A 40 8.12 -0.68 6.23
N TYR A 41 7.82 -1.99 6.23
CA TYR A 41 8.44 -2.99 5.36
C TYR A 41 7.63 -3.29 4.09
N TRP A 42 6.80 -2.35 3.63
CA TRP A 42 6.00 -2.57 2.41
C TRP A 42 6.84 -2.90 1.15
N PRO A 43 8.06 -2.35 0.92
CA PRO A 43 8.78 -2.62 -0.33
C PRO A 43 9.41 -4.01 -0.37
N LEU A 44 9.90 -4.50 0.77
CA LEU A 44 10.63 -5.76 0.92
C LEU A 44 10.56 -6.22 2.37
N MET A 45 10.28 -7.52 2.56
CA MET A 45 10.24 -8.16 3.86
C MET A 45 10.78 -9.59 3.75
N GLY A 46 11.71 -9.93 4.64
CA GLY A 46 12.44 -11.20 4.66
C GLY A 46 13.47 -11.19 5.78
#